data_AF-W6MPZ3-F1
#
_entry.id   AF-W6MPZ3-F1
#
_cell.length_a   1.000
_cell.length_b   1.000
_cell.length_c   1.000
_cell.angle_alpha   90.00
_cell.angle_beta   90.00
_cell.angle_gamma   90.00
#
_symmetry.space_group_name_H-M   'P 1'
#
loop_
_entity.id
_entity.type
_entity.pdbx_description
1 polymer ?
#
loop_
_entity_poly.entity_id
_entity_poly.type
_entity_poly.pdbx_seq_one_letter_code
_entity_poly.pdbx_strand_id
1 'polypeptide(L)'
;MILLQTLRFNTKLGRDNTNKTLSNLPHQQNHISLALTNQYYAKLTQKTMGNILSASFAEECTPAKQKYDDCFNHWYSEKFLKGKSMENECEDLWVEYQQCVEVHLIKKGIKPMLDEARSDAPFEKGGVPLAESESKK
;
A
#
# COMPACT_ATOMS: atom_id res chain seq x y z
N MET A 1 0.60 -30.28 -17.39
CA MET A 1 -0.31 -29.28 -18.02
C MET A 1 -0.90 -28.29 -17.01
N ILE A 2 -1.37 -28.73 -15.84
CA ILE A 2 -2.00 -27.86 -14.82
C ILE A 2 -1.07 -26.71 -14.38
N LEU A 3 0.19 -27.00 -14.01
CA LEU A 3 1.16 -25.96 -13.61
C LEU A 3 1.36 -24.86 -14.65
N LEU A 4 1.45 -25.22 -15.94
CA LEU A 4 1.58 -24.27 -17.05
C LEU A 4 0.31 -23.41 -17.22
N GLN A 5 -0.87 -23.98 -17.01
CA GLN A 5 -2.13 -23.23 -17.03
C GLN A 5 -2.19 -22.25 -15.86
N THR A 6 -1.81 -22.69 -14.65
CA THR A 6 -1.73 -21.84 -13.46
C THR A 6 -0.73 -20.70 -13.64
N LEU A 7 0.45 -20.96 -14.21
CA LEU A 7 1.45 -19.93 -14.49
C LEU A 7 0.95 -18.91 -15.54
N ARG A 8 0.34 -19.37 -16.62
CA ARG A 8 -0.25 -18.47 -17.65
C ARG A 8 -1.38 -17.64 -17.08
N PHE A 9 -2.21 -18.23 -16.21
CA PHE A 9 -3.29 -17.50 -15.54
C PHE A 9 -2.75 -16.41 -14.62
N ASN A 10 -1.79 -16.73 -13.74
CA ASN A 10 -1.23 -15.75 -12.81
C ASN A 10 -0.44 -14.64 -13.51
N THR A 11 0.31 -14.96 -14.56
CA THR A 11 1.04 -13.94 -15.34
C THR A 11 0.08 -13.00 -16.08
N LYS A 12 -1.02 -13.51 -16.63
CA LYS A 12 -2.08 -12.67 -17.22
C LYS A 12 -2.77 -11.82 -16.16
N LEU A 13 -3.18 -12.42 -15.04
CA LEU A 13 -3.86 -11.73 -13.94
C LEU A 13 -3.00 -10.59 -13.37
N GLY A 14 -1.70 -10.83 -13.15
CA GLY A 14 -0.78 -9.80 -12.68
C GLY A 14 -0.70 -8.62 -13.64
N ARG A 15 -0.50 -8.88 -14.94
CA ARG A 15 -0.45 -7.83 -15.97
C ARG A 15 -1.74 -7.01 -16.04
N ASP A 16 -2.89 -7.69 -16.10
CA ASP A 16 -4.19 -7.04 -16.25
C ASP A 16 -4.53 -6.17 -15.02
N ASN A 17 -4.23 -6.66 -13.82
CA ASN A 17 -4.42 -5.89 -12.58
C ASN A 17 -3.50 -4.68 -12.48
N THR A 18 -2.22 -4.80 -12.83
CA THR A 18 -1.30 -3.67 -12.85
C THR A 18 -1.76 -2.59 -13.82
N ASN A 19 -2.15 -2.98 -15.05
CA ASN A 19 -2.66 -2.03 -16.03
C ASN A 19 -3.90 -1.28 -15.53
N LYS A 20 -4.83 -1.99 -14.87
CA LYS A 20 -6.03 -1.39 -14.28
C LYS A 20 -5.71 -0.45 -13.13
N THR A 21 -4.76 -0.78 -12.26
CA THR A 21 -4.33 0.12 -11.18
C THR A 21 -3.68 1.37 -11.77
N LEU A 22 -2.78 1.21 -12.74
CA LEU A 22 -2.10 2.33 -13.40
C LEU A 22 -3.08 3.28 -14.11
N SER A 23 -4.11 2.74 -14.77
CA SER A 23 -5.12 3.58 -15.44
C SER A 23 -6.01 4.36 -14.48
N ASN A 24 -6.15 3.90 -13.24
CA ASN A 24 -6.98 4.53 -12.20
C ASN A 24 -6.19 5.38 -11.21
N LEU A 25 -4.85 5.32 -11.25
CA LEU A 25 -4.04 6.27 -10.49
C LEU A 25 -4.47 7.68 -10.90
N PRO A 26 -4.63 8.61 -9.94
CA PRO A 26 -4.91 9.99 -10.27
C PRO A 26 -3.74 10.50 -11.10
N HIS A 27 -3.90 10.46 -12.43
CA HIS A 27 -3.04 11.17 -13.32
C HIS A 27 -3.13 12.62 -12.83
N GLN A 28 -1.97 13.27 -12.66
CA GLN A 28 -1.91 14.71 -12.47
C GLN A 28 -2.46 15.36 -13.74
N GLN A 29 -3.77 15.23 -13.98
CA GLN A 29 -4.48 16.03 -14.94
C GLN A 29 -4.40 17.43 -14.36
N ASN A 30 -3.69 18.31 -15.08
CA ASN A 30 -3.80 19.74 -14.91
C ASN A 30 -5.30 20.09 -14.89
N HIS A 31 -5.87 20.26 -13.69
CA HIS A 31 -7.26 20.62 -13.50
C HIS A 31 -7.45 22.11 -13.85
N ILE A 32 -7.42 22.41 -15.15
CA ILE A 32 -8.08 23.60 -15.69
C ILE A 32 -9.38 23.11 -16.33
N SER A 33 -10.39 22.85 -15.50
CA SER A 33 -11.82 22.87 -15.80
C SER A 33 -12.54 21.95 -14.83
N LEU A 34 -13.09 22.52 -13.76
CA LEU A 34 -14.30 22.06 -13.04
C LEU A 34 -14.64 23.02 -11.87
N ALA A 35 -14.31 24.30 -12.00
CA ALA A 35 -14.65 25.34 -11.01
C ALA A 35 -16.14 25.77 -11.05
N LEU A 36 -17.06 24.88 -11.49
CA LEU A 36 -18.48 25.23 -11.65
C LEU A 36 -19.47 24.19 -11.11
N THR A 37 -19.06 23.33 -10.17
CA THR A 37 -20.04 22.51 -9.43
C THR A 37 -20.12 22.99 -7.98
N ASN A 38 -21.28 23.56 -7.66
CA ASN A 38 -21.74 24.06 -6.37
C ASN A 38 -21.19 23.26 -5.16
N GLN A 39 -20.89 23.92 -4.04
CA GLN A 39 -20.37 23.34 -2.78
C GLN A 39 -21.16 22.11 -2.26
N TYR A 40 -22.43 21.99 -2.69
CA TYR A 40 -23.31 20.84 -2.48
C TYR A 40 -22.80 19.53 -3.12
N TYR A 41 -22.19 19.59 -4.31
CA TYR A 41 -21.64 18.41 -4.99
C TYR A 41 -20.36 17.89 -4.35
N ALA A 42 -19.51 18.76 -3.78
CA ALA A 42 -18.31 18.34 -3.05
C ALA A 42 -18.63 17.52 -1.78
N LYS A 43 -19.78 17.79 -1.12
CA LYS A 43 -20.25 16.99 0.02
C LYS A 43 -20.94 15.69 -0.40
N LEU A 44 -21.58 15.65 -1.57
CA LEU A 44 -22.21 14.44 -2.11
C LEU A 44 -21.19 13.45 -2.68
N THR A 45 -20.10 13.92 -3.31
CA THR A 45 -19.05 13.04 -3.85
C THR A 45 -18.25 12.32 -2.75
N GLN A 46 -18.12 12.88 -1.54
CA GLN A 46 -17.51 12.18 -0.41
C GLN A 46 -18.36 11.00 0.11
N LYS A 47 -19.69 11.03 -0.05
CA LYS A 47 -20.58 9.97 0.45
C LYS A 47 -20.75 8.82 -0.55
N THR A 48 -20.50 9.05 -1.85
CA THR A 48 -20.65 8.05 -2.92
C THR A 48 -19.38 7.71 -3.70
N MET A 49 -18.25 8.39 -3.47
CA MET A 49 -16.94 7.82 -3.80
C MET A 49 -16.49 6.97 -2.62
N GLY A 50 -17.04 5.75 -2.51
CA GLY A 50 -16.52 4.76 -1.58
C GLY A 50 -15.01 4.66 -1.76
N ASN A 51 -14.27 4.71 -0.65
CA ASN A 51 -12.81 4.63 -0.66
C ASN A 51 -12.36 3.48 -1.57
N ILE A 52 -11.67 3.80 -2.66
CA ILE A 52 -11.13 2.84 -3.66
C ILE A 52 -9.94 2.05 -3.06
N LEU A 53 -9.62 2.27 -1.79
CA LEU A 53 -8.53 1.62 -1.08
C LEU A 53 -8.91 0.21 -0.63
N SER A 54 -7.90 -0.65 -0.61
CA SER A 54 -8.03 -2.04 -0.18
C SER A 54 -8.54 -2.12 1.26
N ALA A 55 -9.53 -2.98 1.49
CA ALA A 55 -9.98 -3.30 2.85
C ALA A 55 -8.91 -4.08 3.61
N SER A 56 -8.91 -3.95 4.94
CA SER A 56 -8.12 -4.83 5.79
C SER A 56 -8.80 -6.21 5.89
N PHE A 57 -8.04 -7.27 6.14
CA PHE A 57 -8.61 -8.60 6.42
C PHE A 57 -9.48 -8.62 7.70
N ALA A 58 -9.24 -7.63 8.56
CA ALA A 58 -9.98 -7.29 9.77
C ALA A 58 -10.75 -5.99 9.47
N GLU A 59 -12.09 -6.07 9.36
CA GLU A 59 -12.92 -4.94 8.91
C GLU A 59 -12.77 -3.72 9.82
N GLU A 60 -12.67 -3.95 11.13
CA GLU A 60 -12.41 -2.95 12.17
C GLU A 60 -11.10 -2.17 11.99
N CYS A 61 -10.09 -2.76 11.35
CA CYS A 61 -8.82 -2.09 11.07
C CYS A 61 -8.84 -1.29 9.76
N THR A 62 -9.90 -1.41 8.96
CA THR A 62 -9.99 -0.74 7.64
C THR A 62 -9.94 0.78 7.73
N PRO A 63 -10.59 1.47 8.70
CA PRO A 63 -10.48 2.92 8.82
C PRO A 63 -9.05 3.39 9.17
N ALA A 64 -8.35 2.67 10.05
CA ALA A 64 -6.96 2.98 10.40
C ALA A 64 -6.03 2.74 9.21
N LYS A 65 -6.24 1.62 8.48
CA LYS A 65 -5.52 1.31 7.24
C LYS A 65 -5.65 2.42 6.20
N GLN A 66 -6.86 2.90 5.96
CA GLN A 66 -7.11 3.94 4.95
C GLN A 66 -6.37 5.24 5.27
N LYS A 67 -6.42 5.69 6.53
CA LYS A 67 -5.68 6.88 6.98
C LYS A 67 -4.17 6.72 6.79
N TYR A 68 -3.64 5.56 7.17
CA TYR A 68 -2.21 5.28 7.01
C TYR A 68 -1.80 5.19 5.53
N ASP A 69 -2.53 4.42 4.72
CA ASP A 69 -2.25 4.24 3.29
C ASP A 69 -2.29 5.58 2.54
N ASP A 70 -3.25 6.46 2.85
CA ASP A 70 -3.33 7.80 2.26
C ASP A 70 -2.10 8.65 2.59
N CYS A 71 -1.68 8.66 3.86
CA CYS A 71 -0.47 9.37 4.28
C CYS A 71 0.78 8.80 3.60
N PHE A 72 0.94 7.47 3.63
CA PHE A 72 2.08 6.77 3.06
C PHE A 72 2.19 7.00 1.55
N ASN A 73 1.09 6.90 0.80
CA ASN A 73 1.09 7.09 -0.64
C ASN A 73 1.55 8.51 -1.04
N HIS A 74 1.12 9.51 -0.27
CA HIS A 74 1.56 10.89 -0.47
C HIS A 74 3.06 11.05 -0.19
N TRP A 75 3.51 10.61 0.99
CA TRP A 75 4.91 10.67 1.39
C TRP A 75 5.82 9.91 0.42
N TYR A 76 5.43 8.70 0.01
CA TYR A 76 6.20 7.84 -0.89
C TYR A 76 6.43 8.51 -2.24
N SER A 77 5.37 9.10 -2.81
CA SER A 77 5.42 9.73 -4.13
C SER A 77 6.14 11.09 -4.11
N GLU A 78 5.90 11.91 -3.09
CA GLU A 78 6.35 13.30 -3.06
C GLU A 78 7.70 13.52 -2.36
N LYS A 79 8.08 12.60 -1.46
CA LYS A 79 9.27 12.72 -0.64
C LYS A 79 10.27 11.62 -0.94
N PHE A 80 9.88 10.36 -0.72
CA PHE A 80 10.80 9.22 -0.80
C PHE A 80 11.33 9.01 -2.23
N LEU A 81 10.45 8.85 -3.21
CA LEU A 81 10.85 8.65 -4.62
C LEU A 81 11.59 9.85 -5.21
N LYS A 82 11.40 11.05 -4.65
CA LYS A 82 12.11 12.28 -5.06
C LYS A 82 13.40 12.52 -4.26
N GLY A 83 13.77 11.61 -3.36
CA GLY A 83 14.97 11.70 -2.53
C GLY A 83 14.96 12.85 -1.52
N LYS A 84 13.78 13.37 -1.13
CA LYS A 84 13.66 14.53 -0.23
C LYS A 84 13.57 14.17 1.24
N SER A 85 13.13 12.97 1.58
CA SER A 85 13.05 12.46 2.95
C SER A 85 13.18 10.94 2.95
N MET A 86 13.89 10.43 3.96
CA MET A 86 13.96 9.00 4.29
C MET A 86 13.19 8.67 5.59
N GLU A 87 12.68 9.68 6.28
CA GLU A 87 11.99 9.53 7.56
C GLU A 87 10.49 9.36 7.32
N ASN A 88 9.89 8.37 7.99
CA ASN A 88 8.47 8.08 7.89
C ASN A 88 7.66 9.12 8.70
N GLU A 89 7.02 10.05 7.99
CA GLU A 89 6.16 11.08 8.59
C GLU A 89 4.80 10.53 9.04
N CYS A 90 4.49 9.27 8.73
CA CYS A 90 3.19 8.61 8.99
C CYS A 90 3.26 7.60 10.16
N GLU A 91 4.30 7.66 10.99
CA GLU A 91 4.57 6.66 12.04
C GLU A 91 3.43 6.52 13.05
N ASP A 92 2.83 7.63 13.50
CA ASP A 92 1.72 7.59 14.46
C ASP A 92 0.50 6.83 13.90
N LEU A 93 0.21 7.03 12.61
CA LEU A 93 -0.88 6.33 11.90
C LEU A 93 -0.53 4.85 11.68
N TRP A 94 0.75 4.56 11.44
CA TRP A 94 1.24 3.20 11.30
C TRP A 94 1.04 2.40 12.59
N VAL A 95 1.42 2.97 13.74
CA VAL A 95 1.30 2.30 15.04
C VAL A 95 -0.16 1.96 15.34
N GLU A 96 -1.11 2.87 15.10
CA GLU A 96 -2.55 2.62 15.28
C GLU A 96 -3.04 1.45 14.42
N TYR A 97 -2.66 1.43 13.14
CA TYR A 97 -3.03 0.36 12.22
C TYR A 97 -2.37 -0.99 12.58
N GLN A 98 -1.06 -0.98 12.86
CA GLN A 98 -0.28 -2.17 13.18
C GLN A 98 -0.84 -2.88 14.42
N GLN A 99 -1.11 -2.12 15.50
CA GLN A 99 -1.66 -2.67 16.74
C GLN A 99 -3.00 -3.38 16.50
N CYS A 100 -3.88 -2.78 15.67
CA CYS A 100 -5.15 -3.39 15.30
C CYS A 100 -4.94 -4.72 14.55
N VAL A 101 -4.07 -4.72 13.54
CA VAL A 101 -3.80 -5.91 12.71
C VAL A 101 -3.18 -7.04 13.52
N GLU A 102 -2.23 -6.76 14.40
CA GLU A 102 -1.49 -7.77 15.14
C GLU A 102 -2.40 -8.62 16.04
N VAL A 103 -3.36 -7.98 16.72
CA VAL A 103 -4.38 -8.67 17.52
C VAL A 103 -5.18 -9.66 16.66
N HIS A 104 -5.49 -9.30 15.42
CA HIS A 104 -6.31 -10.12 14.53
C HIS A 104 -5.49 -11.21 13.81
N LEU A 105 -4.18 -11.01 13.62
CA LEU A 105 -3.26 -12.06 13.15
C LEU A 105 -3.14 -13.21 14.16
N ILE A 106 -3.05 -12.88 15.46
CA ILE A 106 -3.02 -13.88 16.54
C ILE A 106 -4.34 -14.66 16.56
N LYS A 107 -5.48 -13.97 16.54
CA LYS A 107 -6.83 -14.59 16.53
C LYS A 107 -7.03 -15.55 15.35
N LYS A 108 -6.44 -15.26 14.19
CA LYS A 108 -6.52 -16.11 13.00
C LYS A 108 -5.56 -17.30 13.03
N GLY A 109 -4.60 -17.33 13.96
CA GLY A 109 -3.60 -18.40 14.08
C GLY A 109 -2.54 -18.42 12.96
N ILE A 110 -2.53 -17.41 12.09
CA ILE A 110 -1.57 -17.32 10.97
C ILE A 110 -0.24 -16.67 11.39
N LYS A 111 -0.20 -16.03 12.57
CA LYS A 111 0.98 -15.29 13.05
C LYS A 111 2.28 -16.13 13.04
N PRO A 112 2.32 -17.40 13.50
CA PRO A 112 3.56 -18.18 13.47
C PRO A 112 4.10 -18.39 12.04
N MET A 113 3.22 -18.70 11.09
CA MET A 113 3.61 -18.88 9.69
C MET A 113 4.07 -17.56 9.05
N LEU A 114 3.44 -16.45 9.43
CA LEU A 114 3.85 -15.12 8.99
C LEU A 114 5.21 -14.72 9.56
N ASP A 115 5.47 -15.00 10.84
CA ASP A 115 6.75 -14.69 11.49
C ASP A 115 7.90 -15.51 10.88
N GLU A 116 7.65 -16.79 10.56
CA GLU A 116 8.60 -17.63 9.81
C GLU A 116 8.94 -17.03 8.45
N ALA A 117 7.92 -16.73 7.63
CA ALA A 117 8.12 -16.12 6.31
C ALA A 117 8.79 -14.74 6.35
N ARG A 118 8.64 -13.98 7.44
CA ARG A 118 9.31 -12.69 7.65
C ARG A 118 10.79 -12.83 8.03
N SER A 119 11.17 -13.96 8.60
CA SER A 119 12.57 -14.27 8.93
C SER A 119 13.36 -14.70 7.70
N ASP A 120 12.69 -15.10 6.62
CA ASP A 120 13.32 -15.44 5.36
C ASP A 120 13.91 -14.18 4.71
N ALA A 121 15.16 -14.29 4.26
CA ALA A 121 15.88 -13.24 3.53
C ALA A 121 15.91 -13.58 2.03
N PRO A 122 14.83 -13.36 1.25
CA PRO A 122 14.72 -13.86 -0.12
C PRO A 122 15.64 -13.17 -1.12
N PHE A 123 16.25 -12.04 -0.76
CA PHE A 123 17.18 -11.28 -1.59
C PHE A 123 18.63 -11.51 -1.18
N GLU A 124 19.56 -11.34 -2.12
CA GLU A 124 20.99 -11.45 -1.85
C GLU A 124 21.41 -10.53 -0.69
N LYS A 125 22.18 -11.07 0.25
CA LYS A 125 22.63 -10.37 1.48
C LYS A 125 21.48 -9.81 2.34
N GLY A 126 20.27 -10.36 2.24
CA GLY A 126 19.11 -9.91 3.01
C GLY A 126 18.61 -8.51 2.64
N GLY A 127 18.90 -8.05 1.43
CA GLY A 127 18.45 -6.74 0.95
C GLY A 127 19.25 -5.56 1.50
N VAL A 128 20.39 -5.80 2.16
CA VAL A 128 21.29 -4.74 2.63
C VAL A 128 21.93 -4.04 1.42
N PRO A 129 21.79 -2.70 1.28
CA PRO A 129 22.44 -1.95 0.21
C PRO A 129 23.96 -2.09 0.29
N LEU A 130 24.63 -2.23 -0.86
CA LEU A 130 26.09 -2.39 -0.92
C LEU A 130 26.84 -1.23 -0.23
N ALA A 131 26.27 -0.03 -0.24
CA ALA A 131 26.82 1.15 0.43
C ALA A 131 26.95 1.01 1.96
N GLU A 132 26.16 0.13 2.58
CA GLU A 132 26.17 -0.10 4.03
C GLU A 132 27.13 -1.23 4.43
N SER A 133 27.57 -2.04 3.45
CA SER A 133 28.59 -3.08 3.66
C SER A 133 30.02 -2.53 3.71
N GLU A 134 30.23 -1.27 3.31
CA GLU A 134 31.56 -0.63 3.28
C GLU A 134 31.89 0.19 4.54
N SER A 135 30.91 0.56 5.38
CA SER A 135 31.16 1.33 6.62
C SER A 135 31.45 0.48 7.87
N LYS A 136 31.36 -0.85 7.75
CA LYS A 136 31.66 -1.82 8.84
C LYS A 136 33.00 -2.55 8.67
N LYS A 137 33.91 -2.06 7.83
CA LYS A 137 35.26 -2.63 7.68
C LYS A 137 36.33 -1.73 8.26
#